data_AF-A0A1B7MEY1-F1
#
_entry.id   AF-A0A1B7MEY1-F1
#
_cell.length_a   1.000
_cell.length_b   1.000
_cell.length_c   1.000
_cell.angle_alpha   90.00
_cell.angle_beta   90.00
_cell.angle_gamma   90.00
#
_symmetry.space_group_name_H-M   'P 1'
#
loop_
_entity.id
_entity.type
_entity.pdbx_description
1 polymer ?
#
loop_
_entity_poly.entity_id
_entity_poly.type
_entity_poly.pdbx_seq_one_letter_code
_entity_poly.pdbx_strand_id
1 'polypeptide(L)'
;FNYILRRKYDGYTIYAHNLSMFDIIFLLKYIPDLRKDGFKVNIIKKDNKFISIKIYNNTKNISVTFRDSYLLLPSSLSKLSAQFMVETPKGIEPVFVGDPNSPYFMADLSHYSKQIEKIEDFNIWQDKIKLYCETDCIALYQVLIKFRTLVFDKWSISIDKYPTIPSLAFAIYRSGYMPENTIPLTNGKVFNFIQESFTGGSTEMYKPYGKNLFCYDVNSLYPSVMKDNIFPTGNIIQFDGDITLLSKEMYWFADSDVNTLKDLYQPYLQIHHKTNGGMRTVAPNGSFSMKINSVEYFNSLKDYDILIKNGYVFNSTQIFKNYVEEMYSLRLEYSKKDPMNYIAKLLMNSLYGRFAMKPVNNQYAFCNWGEFMKLSEKYLINDYIQFNPNSLFVDYTDSSQLEKDHKVSIGISSAVTAYARILMSNFKNNPKYSLYYTDTDSIFVDKKLEDALVGDKLGQFKLECNIQEAVFLAPKIYAYKTEDSHFICKVKGYKDSSSISFDNMKELLKKDSELLLNRVKWFRNFSKAHIEKKEQLYNLRKTENKRDFIYK
;
A
#
# COMPACT_ATOMS: atom_id res chain seq x y z
N PHE A 1 -1.76 20.85 -23.74
CA PHE A 1 -3.21 20.57 -23.96
C PHE A 1 -3.69 20.78 -25.39
N ASN A 2 -3.37 21.89 -26.07
CA ASN A 2 -3.87 22.19 -27.43
C ASN A 2 -3.61 21.11 -28.50
N TYR A 3 -2.53 20.31 -28.36
CA TYR A 3 -2.28 19.19 -29.25
C TYR A 3 -3.22 18.00 -28.98
N ILE A 4 -3.39 17.63 -27.71
CA ILE A 4 -4.11 16.43 -27.25
C ILE A 4 -5.63 16.65 -27.12
N LEU A 5 -6.09 17.88 -26.90
CA LEU A 5 -7.52 18.23 -26.87
C LEU A 5 -8.01 18.57 -28.28
N ARG A 6 -7.92 17.59 -29.18
CA ARG A 6 -8.42 17.67 -30.56
C ARG A 6 -9.40 16.52 -30.80
N ARG A 7 -10.36 16.73 -31.71
CA ARG A 7 -11.40 15.74 -32.02
C ARG A 7 -10.85 14.35 -32.39
N LYS A 8 -9.68 14.28 -33.03
CA LYS A 8 -9.03 13.00 -33.37
C LYS A 8 -8.65 12.12 -32.16
N TYR A 9 -8.60 12.71 -30.96
CA TYR A 9 -8.30 12.01 -29.71
C TYR A 9 -9.52 11.87 -28.80
N ASP A 10 -10.73 12.09 -29.33
CA ASP A 10 -11.96 11.88 -28.58
C ASP A 10 -12.08 10.43 -28.09
N GLY A 11 -12.41 10.26 -26.81
CA GLY A 11 -12.48 8.96 -26.13
C GLY A 11 -11.14 8.38 -25.67
N TYR A 12 -10.01 9.03 -25.97
CA TYR A 12 -8.69 8.45 -25.67
C TYR A 12 -8.39 8.49 -24.18
N THR A 13 -7.70 7.44 -23.71
CA THR A 13 -7.08 7.41 -22.38
C THR A 13 -5.58 7.59 -22.53
N ILE A 14 -5.05 8.64 -21.90
CA ILE A 14 -3.63 8.97 -21.87
C ILE A 14 -3.07 8.49 -20.53
N TYR A 15 -2.03 7.68 -20.59
CA TYR A 15 -1.31 7.22 -19.41
C TYR A 15 -0.01 7.99 -19.25
N ALA A 16 0.24 8.46 -18.02
CA ALA A 16 1.55 8.93 -17.60
C ALA A 16 2.01 8.06 -16.42
N HIS A 17 3.30 7.72 -16.40
CA HIS A 17 3.83 6.82 -15.39
C HIS A 17 4.23 7.58 -14.13
N ASN A 18 3.50 7.34 -13.03
CA ASN A 18 3.61 8.08 -11.77
C ASN A 18 3.07 9.51 -11.85
N LEU A 19 2.04 9.70 -12.67
CA LEU A 19 1.32 10.95 -12.90
C LEU A 19 0.99 11.67 -11.59
N SER A 20 0.42 10.96 -10.60
CA SER A 20 -0.07 11.53 -9.34
C SER A 20 1.03 12.18 -8.50
N MET A 21 2.28 11.76 -8.68
CA MET A 21 3.41 12.24 -7.89
C MET A 21 4.17 13.37 -8.57
N PHE A 22 4.24 13.35 -9.90
CA PHE A 22 5.09 14.26 -10.68
C PHE A 22 4.30 15.08 -11.70
N ASP A 23 3.89 14.47 -12.81
CA ASP A 23 3.35 15.20 -13.98
C ASP A 23 2.09 16.01 -13.67
N ILE A 24 1.30 15.57 -12.68
CA ILE A 24 0.07 16.23 -12.30
C ILE A 24 0.27 17.68 -11.86
N ILE A 25 1.44 18.00 -11.30
CA ILE A 25 1.78 19.35 -10.83
C ILE A 25 1.77 20.35 -11.99
N PHE A 26 2.22 19.89 -13.16
CA PHE A 26 2.23 20.70 -14.38
C PHE A 26 0.87 20.71 -15.06
N LEU A 27 0.12 19.61 -15.02
CA LEU A 27 -1.21 19.52 -15.66
C LEU A 27 -2.27 20.39 -14.97
N LEU A 28 -2.36 20.34 -13.64
CA LEU A 28 -3.44 21.04 -12.91
C LEU A 28 -3.40 22.56 -13.09
N LYS A 29 -2.21 23.15 -13.25
CA LYS A 29 -2.04 24.59 -13.44
C LYS A 29 -2.77 25.15 -14.66
N TYR A 30 -2.93 24.35 -15.72
CA TYR A 30 -3.57 24.78 -16.96
C TYR A 30 -5.07 24.47 -17.04
N ILE A 31 -5.60 23.64 -16.13
CA ILE A 31 -7.04 23.33 -16.10
C ILE A 31 -7.93 24.58 -15.99
N PRO A 32 -7.58 25.61 -15.18
CA PRO A 32 -8.32 26.86 -15.12
C PRO A 32 -8.54 27.53 -16.49
N ASP A 33 -7.53 27.53 -17.36
CA ASP A 33 -7.63 28.15 -18.69
C ASP A 33 -8.50 27.32 -19.63
N LEU A 34 -8.43 25.98 -19.54
CA LEU A 34 -9.30 25.10 -20.31
C LEU A 34 -10.79 25.32 -19.99
N ARG A 35 -11.13 25.67 -18.74
CA ARG A 35 -12.52 25.99 -18.37
C ARG A 35 -13.06 27.21 -19.11
N LYS A 36 -12.22 28.22 -19.39
CA LYS A 36 -12.61 29.40 -20.19
C LYS A 36 -13.01 29.00 -21.62
N ASP A 37 -12.37 27.96 -22.16
CA ASP A 37 -12.64 27.40 -23.48
C ASP A 37 -13.84 26.41 -23.50
N GLY A 38 -14.62 26.35 -22.42
CA GLY A 38 -15.81 25.51 -22.28
C GLY A 38 -15.53 24.06 -21.91
N PHE A 39 -14.28 23.69 -21.56
CA PHE A 39 -13.99 22.34 -21.07
C PHE A 39 -14.43 22.17 -19.62
N LYS A 40 -14.93 20.97 -19.33
CA LYS A 40 -15.28 20.47 -17.99
C LYS A 40 -14.25 19.44 -17.56
N VAL A 41 -14.06 19.30 -16.25
CA VAL A 41 -13.10 18.36 -15.68
C VAL A 41 -13.77 17.55 -14.57
N ASN A 42 -13.66 16.21 -14.68
CA ASN A 42 -14.07 15.28 -13.63
C ASN A 42 -12.82 14.60 -13.05
N ILE A 43 -12.65 14.65 -11.73
CA ILE A 43 -11.49 14.10 -11.04
C ILE A 43 -11.91 12.99 -10.09
N ILE A 44 -11.22 11.85 -10.18
CA ILE A 44 -11.27 10.78 -9.20
C ILE A 44 -9.92 10.79 -8.49
N LYS A 45 -9.91 11.13 -7.21
CA LYS A 45 -8.72 11.13 -6.34
C LYS A 45 -9.02 10.32 -5.08
N LYS A 46 -8.02 9.57 -4.61
CA LYS A 46 -8.08 8.81 -3.36
C LYS A 46 -6.69 8.80 -2.69
N ASP A 47 -6.63 9.02 -1.38
CA ASP A 47 -5.38 9.00 -0.61
C ASP A 47 -4.25 9.84 -1.24
N ASN A 48 -4.58 11.05 -1.68
CA ASN A 48 -3.67 11.98 -2.38
C ASN A 48 -3.14 11.52 -3.74
N LYS A 49 -3.70 10.46 -4.32
CA LYS A 49 -3.38 9.98 -5.67
C LYS A 49 -4.52 10.30 -6.64
N PHE A 50 -4.17 10.85 -7.80
CA PHE A 50 -5.12 11.13 -8.88
C PHE A 50 -5.30 9.86 -9.70
N ILE A 51 -6.43 9.18 -9.51
CA ILE A 51 -6.73 7.93 -10.20
C ILE A 51 -7.12 8.19 -11.66
N SER A 52 -7.94 9.22 -11.88
CA SER A 52 -8.46 9.56 -13.20
C SER A 52 -8.80 11.04 -13.29
N ILE A 53 -8.45 11.67 -14.40
CA ILE A 53 -8.79 13.08 -14.70
C ILE A 53 -9.38 13.11 -16.10
N LYS A 54 -10.70 13.25 -16.20
CA LYS A 54 -11.40 13.34 -17.47
C LYS A 54 -11.64 14.80 -17.82
N ILE A 55 -11.09 15.24 -18.94
CA ILE A 55 -11.29 16.58 -19.51
C ILE A 55 -12.18 16.42 -20.74
N TYR A 56 -13.28 17.19 -20.81
CA TYR A 56 -14.23 17.02 -21.90
C TYR A 56 -14.96 18.32 -22.27
N ASN A 57 -15.37 18.44 -23.52
CA ASN A 57 -16.21 19.50 -24.03
C ASN A 57 -17.23 18.89 -24.99
N ASN A 58 -18.51 18.90 -24.59
CA ASN A 58 -19.59 18.28 -25.34
C ASN A 58 -19.84 19.01 -26.67
N THR A 59 -19.79 20.35 -26.67
CA THR A 59 -19.99 21.16 -27.89
C THR A 59 -18.92 20.90 -28.93
N LYS A 60 -17.68 20.65 -28.49
CA LYS A 60 -16.54 20.37 -29.38
C LYS A 60 -16.41 18.87 -29.73
N ASN A 61 -17.20 17.98 -29.12
CA ASN A 61 -17.03 16.52 -29.20
C ASN A 61 -15.59 16.08 -28.92
N ILE A 62 -15.06 16.51 -27.77
CA ILE A 62 -13.71 16.16 -27.32
C ILE A 62 -13.80 15.65 -25.89
N SER A 63 -13.30 14.43 -25.65
CA SER A 63 -13.13 13.86 -24.32
C SER A 63 -11.82 13.08 -24.22
N VAL A 64 -10.98 13.44 -23.26
CA VAL A 64 -9.70 12.76 -22.99
C VAL A 64 -9.60 12.46 -21.51
N THR A 65 -9.11 11.27 -21.17
CA THR A 65 -8.92 10.85 -19.77
C THR A 65 -7.45 10.62 -19.47
N PHE A 66 -6.90 11.30 -18.47
CA PHE A 66 -5.56 11.03 -17.95
C PHE A 66 -5.62 10.02 -16.81
N ARG A 67 -4.69 9.07 -16.82
CA ARG A 67 -4.54 8.06 -15.77
C ARG A 67 -3.08 7.82 -15.41
N ASP A 68 -2.89 7.33 -14.20
CA ASP A 68 -1.57 6.99 -13.66
C ASP A 68 -1.29 5.50 -13.85
N SER A 69 -0.38 5.16 -14.76
CA SER A 69 -0.04 3.74 -15.01
C SER A 69 0.65 3.08 -13.82
N TYR A 70 1.23 3.86 -12.90
CA TYR A 70 1.88 3.33 -11.69
C TYR A 70 0.87 2.69 -10.73
N LEU A 71 -0.41 3.07 -10.81
CA LEU A 71 -1.47 2.45 -10.00
C LEU A 71 -1.86 1.05 -10.50
N LEU A 72 -1.53 0.71 -11.74
CA LEU A 72 -1.67 -0.63 -12.31
C LEU A 72 -0.37 -1.44 -12.21
N LEU A 73 0.76 -0.80 -12.48
CA LEU A 73 2.08 -1.41 -12.50
C LEU A 73 3.01 -0.65 -11.55
N PRO A 74 3.00 -0.96 -10.24
CA PRO A 74 3.71 -0.19 -9.20
C PRO A 74 5.21 -0.51 -9.15
N SER A 75 5.91 -0.30 -10.27
CA SER A 75 7.35 -0.46 -10.43
C SER A 75 7.87 0.61 -11.38
N SER A 76 9.15 0.97 -11.31
CA SER A 76 9.73 1.97 -12.20
C SER A 76 9.67 1.55 -13.66
N LEU A 77 9.44 2.50 -14.58
CA LEU A 77 9.40 2.24 -16.03
C LEU A 77 10.60 1.45 -16.56
N SER A 78 11.82 1.70 -16.07
CA SER A 78 13.02 0.92 -16.48
C SER A 78 12.90 -0.57 -16.10
N LYS A 79 12.46 -0.88 -14.88
CA LYS A 79 12.20 -2.27 -14.46
C LYS A 79 11.06 -2.90 -15.26
N LEU A 80 10.00 -2.14 -15.54
CA LEU A 80 8.87 -2.62 -16.36
C LEU A 80 9.32 -2.88 -17.80
N SER A 81 10.12 -2.00 -18.40
CA SER A 81 10.65 -2.17 -19.75
C SER A 81 11.45 -3.47 -19.87
N ALA A 82 12.31 -3.74 -18.89
CA ALA A 82 13.08 -4.98 -18.81
C ALA A 82 12.19 -6.21 -18.59
N GLN A 83 11.27 -6.16 -17.61
CA GLN A 83 10.37 -7.28 -17.28
C GLN A 83 9.47 -7.63 -18.47
N PHE A 84 8.89 -6.63 -19.13
CA PHE A 84 8.01 -6.79 -20.28
C PHE A 84 8.76 -7.03 -21.60
N MET A 85 10.09 -7.02 -21.56
CA MET A 85 10.95 -7.24 -22.73
C MET A 85 10.49 -6.41 -23.92
N VAL A 86 10.30 -5.11 -23.68
CA VAL A 86 9.81 -4.19 -24.72
C VAL A 86 10.92 -3.90 -25.72
N GLU A 87 10.54 -3.64 -26.98
CA GLU A 87 11.49 -3.43 -28.08
C GLU A 87 12.32 -2.16 -27.88
N THR A 88 11.70 -1.13 -27.30
CA THR A 88 12.33 0.16 -27.02
C THR A 88 12.38 0.37 -25.51
N PRO A 89 13.43 -0.14 -24.82
CA PRO A 89 13.56 0.02 -23.39
C PRO A 89 13.90 1.46 -23.01
N LYS A 90 13.54 1.85 -21.78
CA LYS A 90 13.94 3.14 -21.20
C LYS A 90 15.47 3.32 -21.25
N GLY A 91 15.90 4.44 -21.85
CA GLY A 91 17.31 4.81 -21.99
C GLY A 91 17.94 5.42 -20.73
N ILE A 92 19.20 5.84 -20.88
CA ILE A 92 19.95 6.61 -19.87
C ILE A 92 19.55 8.08 -19.99
N GLU A 93 19.35 8.75 -18.86
CA GLU A 93 18.92 10.16 -18.85
C GLU A 93 20.09 11.10 -19.24
N PRO A 94 19.92 11.94 -20.27
CA PRO A 94 20.87 12.99 -20.59
C PRO A 94 20.67 14.21 -19.68
N VAL A 95 21.71 14.55 -18.92
CA VAL A 95 21.71 15.64 -17.93
C VAL A 95 22.65 16.74 -18.37
N PHE A 96 22.13 17.97 -18.45
CA PHE A 96 22.90 19.14 -18.86
C PHE A 96 23.80 19.63 -17.73
N VAL A 97 25.10 19.66 -17.98
CA VAL A 97 26.14 20.12 -17.04
C VAL A 97 27.06 21.19 -17.65
N GLY A 98 26.62 21.81 -18.76
CA GLY A 98 27.35 22.87 -19.46
C GLY A 98 27.23 24.23 -18.75
N ASP A 99 26.72 25.24 -19.46
CA ASP A 99 26.60 26.62 -18.94
C ASP A 99 25.77 26.68 -17.62
N PRO A 100 26.39 27.08 -16.49
CA PRO A 100 25.70 27.21 -15.20
C PRO A 100 24.57 28.25 -15.17
N ASN A 101 24.55 29.19 -16.13
CA ASN A 101 23.50 30.20 -16.23
C ASN A 101 22.24 29.69 -16.97
N SER A 102 22.34 28.53 -17.63
CA SER A 102 21.20 27.92 -18.30
C SER A 102 20.14 27.50 -17.28
N PRO A 103 18.83 27.72 -17.54
CA PRO A 103 17.76 27.23 -16.68
C PRO A 103 17.68 25.69 -16.64
N TYR A 104 18.41 25.00 -17.52
CA TYR A 104 18.46 23.55 -17.63
C TYR A 104 19.69 22.93 -16.95
N PHE A 105 20.61 23.75 -16.43
CA PHE A 105 21.81 23.28 -15.75
C PHE A 105 21.47 22.52 -14.47
N MET A 106 22.02 21.32 -14.34
CA MET A 106 21.84 20.50 -13.15
C MET A 106 23.04 20.65 -12.21
N ALA A 107 22.91 21.56 -11.24
CA ALA A 107 23.96 21.84 -10.25
C ALA A 107 24.20 20.69 -9.27
N ASP A 108 23.13 19.96 -8.89
CA ASP A 108 23.21 18.88 -7.90
C ASP A 108 22.91 17.54 -8.57
N LEU A 109 23.94 16.72 -8.75
CA LEU A 109 23.81 15.36 -9.29
C LEU A 109 23.68 14.29 -8.21
N SER A 110 23.81 14.64 -6.92
CA SER A 110 23.80 13.66 -5.81
C SER A 110 22.48 12.92 -5.65
N HIS A 111 21.39 13.48 -6.18
CA HIS A 111 20.07 12.86 -6.16
C HIS A 111 19.89 11.74 -7.21
N TYR A 112 20.80 11.62 -8.18
CA TYR A 112 20.78 10.52 -9.14
C TYR A 112 21.44 9.28 -8.52
N SER A 113 20.61 8.30 -8.18
CA SER A 113 21.06 6.96 -7.73
C SER A 113 21.36 6.01 -8.89
N LYS A 114 21.18 6.47 -10.14
CA LYS A 114 21.31 5.68 -11.36
C LYS A 114 22.30 6.34 -12.31
N GLN A 115 22.79 5.55 -13.26
CA GLN A 115 23.61 6.06 -14.35
C GLN A 115 22.88 7.16 -15.12
N ILE A 116 23.61 8.25 -15.38
CA ILE A 116 23.20 9.40 -16.17
C ILE A 116 24.27 9.68 -17.23
N GLU A 117 23.87 10.29 -18.33
CA GLU A 117 24.77 10.79 -19.36
C GLU A 117 24.95 12.29 -19.16
N LYS A 118 26.14 12.73 -18.77
CA LYS A 118 26.44 14.15 -18.58
C LYS A 118 26.79 14.79 -19.92
N ILE A 119 26.17 15.92 -20.25
CA ILE A 119 26.35 16.62 -21.54
C ILE A 119 26.59 18.11 -21.31
N GLU A 120 27.67 18.63 -21.89
CA GLU A 120 28.05 20.05 -21.78
C GLU A 120 27.50 20.92 -22.93
N ASP A 121 27.34 20.35 -24.13
CA ASP A 121 26.78 21.07 -25.27
C ASP A 121 25.24 21.10 -25.20
N PHE A 122 24.67 22.31 -25.25
CA PHE A 122 23.22 22.51 -25.09
C PHE A 122 22.41 21.91 -26.24
N ASN A 123 22.88 22.00 -27.48
CA ASN A 123 22.17 21.48 -28.64
C ASN A 123 22.16 19.96 -28.62
N ILE A 124 23.31 19.34 -28.32
CA ILE A 124 23.43 17.89 -28.16
C ILE A 124 22.53 17.41 -27.01
N TRP A 125 22.54 18.10 -25.86
CA TRP A 125 21.67 17.76 -24.75
C TRP A 125 20.20 17.88 -25.14
N GLN A 126 19.82 18.96 -25.82
CA GLN A 126 18.44 19.22 -26.22
C GLN A 126 17.91 18.14 -27.16
N ASP A 127 18.71 17.67 -28.12
CA ASP A 127 18.27 16.61 -29.03
C ASP A 127 18.19 15.26 -28.31
N LYS A 128 19.14 14.95 -27.43
CA LYS A 128 19.12 13.72 -26.64
C LYS A 128 17.97 13.68 -25.63
N ILE A 129 17.65 14.78 -24.95
CA ILE A 129 16.55 14.80 -23.97
C ILE A 129 15.18 14.67 -24.64
N LYS A 130 15.01 15.22 -25.86
CA LYS A 130 13.80 14.99 -26.67
C LYS A 130 13.65 13.51 -27.02
N LEU A 131 14.72 12.90 -27.55
CA LEU A 131 14.73 11.48 -27.90
C LEU A 131 14.50 10.58 -26.67
N TYR A 132 15.08 10.92 -25.52
CA TYR A 132 14.87 10.23 -24.26
C TYR A 132 13.40 10.29 -23.81
N CYS A 133 12.78 11.47 -23.86
CA CYS A 133 11.36 11.64 -23.51
C CYS A 133 10.44 10.85 -24.47
N GLU A 134 10.74 10.86 -25.78
CA GLU A 134 10.00 10.07 -26.78
C GLU A 134 10.16 8.57 -26.52
N THR A 135 11.39 8.12 -26.27
CA THR A 135 11.72 6.72 -25.91
C THR A 135 10.93 6.26 -24.69
N ASP A 136 10.84 7.10 -23.65
CA ASP A 136 10.05 6.82 -22.45
C ASP A 136 8.55 6.64 -22.75
N CYS A 137 8.00 7.46 -23.65
CA CYS A 137 6.61 7.35 -24.07
C CYS A 137 6.36 6.06 -24.85
N ILE A 138 7.27 5.69 -25.76
CA ILE A 138 7.21 4.44 -26.53
C ILE A 138 7.33 3.23 -25.59
N ALA A 139 8.31 3.24 -24.68
CA ALA A 139 8.53 2.19 -23.70
C ALA A 139 7.27 1.96 -22.85
N LEU A 140 6.68 3.04 -22.32
CA LEU A 140 5.44 2.96 -21.54
C LEU A 140 4.27 2.41 -22.36
N TYR A 141 4.12 2.86 -23.60
CA TYR A 141 3.09 2.35 -24.51
C TYR A 141 3.24 0.84 -24.75
N GLN A 142 4.46 0.38 -25.09
CA GLN A 142 4.75 -1.03 -25.32
C GLN A 142 4.49 -1.89 -24.07
N VAL A 143 4.88 -1.40 -22.88
CA VAL A 143 4.58 -2.07 -21.59
C VAL A 143 3.07 -2.21 -21.41
N LEU A 144 2.30 -1.13 -21.60
CA LEU A 144 0.86 -1.12 -21.38
C LEU A 144 0.10 -1.99 -22.38
N ILE A 145 0.51 -2.00 -23.65
CA ILE A 145 -0.09 -2.88 -24.66
C ILE A 145 0.20 -4.35 -24.34
N LYS A 146 1.45 -4.73 -24.03
CA LYS A 146 1.75 -6.10 -23.61
C LYS A 146 0.97 -6.50 -22.36
N PHE A 147 0.92 -5.64 -21.35
CA PHE A 147 0.12 -5.89 -20.14
C PHE A 147 -1.37 -6.07 -20.45
N ARG A 148 -1.93 -5.19 -21.29
CA ARG A 148 -3.33 -5.27 -21.73
C ARG A 148 -3.61 -6.58 -22.46
N THR A 149 -2.76 -6.97 -23.40
CA THR A 149 -2.89 -8.21 -24.19
C THR A 149 -2.83 -9.42 -23.28
N LEU A 150 -1.81 -9.54 -22.44
CA LEU A 150 -1.67 -10.68 -21.51
C LEU A 150 -2.88 -10.83 -20.58
N VAL A 151 -3.41 -9.72 -20.05
CA VAL A 151 -4.59 -9.76 -19.17
C VAL A 151 -5.85 -10.10 -19.96
N PHE A 152 -6.02 -9.54 -21.16
CA PHE A 152 -7.18 -9.80 -21.99
C PHE A 152 -7.21 -11.24 -22.50
N ASP A 153 -6.09 -11.75 -22.98
CA ASP A 153 -5.99 -13.12 -23.50
C ASP A 153 -6.26 -14.15 -22.40
N LYS A 154 -5.79 -13.88 -21.17
CA LYS A 154 -5.95 -14.81 -20.05
C LYS A 154 -7.32 -14.75 -19.37
N TRP A 155 -7.90 -13.56 -19.21
CA TRP A 155 -9.14 -13.38 -18.42
C TRP A 155 -10.29 -12.72 -19.19
N SER A 156 -10.12 -12.37 -20.46
CA SER A 156 -11.10 -11.62 -21.27
C SER A 156 -11.52 -10.28 -20.63
N ILE A 157 -10.62 -9.67 -19.85
CA ILE A 157 -10.84 -8.39 -19.16
C ILE A 157 -9.99 -7.28 -19.77
N SER A 158 -10.63 -6.18 -20.17
CA SER A 158 -9.94 -4.96 -20.59
C SER A 158 -9.52 -4.13 -19.38
N ILE A 159 -8.21 -3.86 -19.28
CA ILE A 159 -7.62 -3.01 -18.23
C ILE A 159 -8.11 -1.55 -18.31
N ASP A 160 -8.62 -1.11 -19.46
CA ASP A 160 -9.10 0.26 -19.70
C ASP A 160 -10.30 0.62 -18.81
N LYS A 161 -10.99 -0.36 -18.24
CA LYS A 161 -12.10 -0.16 -17.30
C LYS A 161 -11.65 -0.05 -15.84
N TYR A 162 -10.41 -0.45 -15.53
CA TYR A 162 -9.92 -0.62 -14.17
C TYR A 162 -8.63 0.19 -13.96
N PRO A 163 -8.70 1.39 -13.38
CA PRO A 163 -7.54 2.30 -13.34
C PRO A 163 -6.46 1.90 -12.30
N THR A 164 -6.70 0.86 -11.50
CA THR A 164 -5.77 0.41 -10.44
C THR A 164 -5.67 -1.11 -10.38
N ILE A 165 -4.54 -1.65 -9.92
CA ILE A 165 -4.35 -3.10 -9.80
C ILE A 165 -5.35 -3.78 -8.84
N PRO A 166 -5.75 -3.20 -7.68
CA PRO A 166 -6.80 -3.82 -6.86
C PRO A 166 -8.16 -3.82 -7.56
N SER A 167 -8.46 -2.80 -8.37
CA SER A 167 -9.72 -2.78 -9.14
C SER A 167 -9.73 -3.82 -10.26
N LEU A 168 -8.58 -4.08 -10.90
CA LEU A 168 -8.44 -5.12 -11.92
C LEU A 168 -8.50 -6.52 -11.29
N ALA A 169 -7.77 -6.75 -10.20
CA ALA A 169 -7.81 -8.01 -9.44
C ALA A 169 -9.24 -8.36 -9.00
N PHE A 170 -9.97 -7.37 -8.47
CA PHE A 170 -11.37 -7.58 -8.09
C PHE A 170 -12.29 -7.85 -9.28
N ALA A 171 -12.03 -7.23 -10.44
CA ALA A 171 -12.80 -7.50 -11.65
C ALA A 171 -12.63 -8.93 -12.14
N ILE A 172 -11.37 -9.40 -12.19
CA ILE A 172 -11.01 -10.78 -12.55
C ILE A 172 -11.63 -11.76 -11.56
N TYR A 173 -11.47 -11.50 -10.26
CA TYR A 173 -12.08 -12.30 -9.20
C TYR A 173 -13.60 -12.40 -9.38
N ARG A 174 -14.27 -11.27 -9.59
CA ARG A 174 -15.73 -11.22 -9.73
C ARG A 174 -16.23 -11.89 -11.01
N SER A 175 -15.47 -11.90 -12.10
CA SER A 175 -15.92 -12.47 -13.37
C SER A 175 -15.76 -13.98 -13.44
N GLY A 176 -14.76 -14.56 -12.77
CA GLY A 176 -14.40 -15.97 -12.95
C GLY A 176 -14.32 -16.83 -11.68
N TYR A 177 -14.33 -16.23 -10.49
CA TYR A 177 -13.97 -16.97 -9.26
C TYR A 177 -14.93 -16.75 -8.09
N MET A 178 -15.58 -15.59 -8.03
CA MET A 178 -16.48 -15.25 -6.94
C MET A 178 -17.73 -16.11 -7.00
N PRO A 179 -18.03 -16.93 -5.97
CA PRO A 179 -19.26 -17.71 -5.96
C PRO A 179 -20.49 -16.79 -5.92
N GLU A 180 -21.57 -17.20 -6.58
CA GLU A 180 -22.78 -16.38 -6.69
C GLU A 180 -23.37 -16.04 -5.32
N ASN A 181 -23.89 -14.81 -5.17
CA ASN A 181 -24.59 -14.33 -3.97
C ASN A 181 -23.86 -14.55 -2.63
N THR A 182 -22.53 -14.60 -2.66
CA THR A 182 -21.74 -15.04 -1.50
C THR A 182 -21.15 -13.88 -0.68
N ILE A 183 -20.74 -12.77 -1.32
CA ILE A 183 -20.04 -11.67 -0.63
C ILE A 183 -21.03 -10.74 0.09
N PRO A 184 -20.97 -10.62 1.42
CA PRO A 184 -21.91 -9.81 2.20
C PRO A 184 -21.49 -8.33 2.10
N LEU A 185 -22.46 -7.44 1.94
CA LEU A 185 -22.20 -5.99 2.01
C LEU A 185 -22.25 -5.54 3.48
N THR A 186 -21.15 -4.96 3.96
CA THR A 186 -21.05 -4.41 5.31
C THR A 186 -21.16 -2.90 5.23
N ASN A 187 -22.33 -2.35 5.58
CA ASN A 187 -22.63 -0.91 5.51
C ASN A 187 -23.01 -0.38 6.91
N GLY A 188 -22.97 0.95 7.08
CA GLY A 188 -23.45 1.62 8.29
C GLY A 188 -22.86 1.06 9.59
N LYS A 189 -23.73 0.69 10.53
CA LYS A 189 -23.35 0.18 11.87
C LYS A 189 -22.51 -1.10 11.78
N VAL A 190 -22.83 -2.01 10.87
CA VAL A 190 -22.09 -3.27 10.69
C VAL A 190 -20.67 -2.99 10.20
N PHE A 191 -20.51 -2.08 9.24
CA PHE A 191 -19.19 -1.66 8.77
C PHE A 191 -18.34 -1.09 9.90
N ASN A 192 -18.88 -0.10 10.63
CA ASN A 192 -18.16 0.59 11.70
C ASN A 192 -17.74 -0.39 12.80
N PHE A 193 -18.64 -1.30 13.20
CA PHE A 193 -18.35 -2.32 14.20
C PHE A 193 -17.21 -3.26 13.76
N ILE A 194 -17.30 -3.81 12.55
CA ILE A 194 -16.29 -4.77 12.07
C ILE A 194 -14.97 -4.06 11.76
N GLN A 195 -15.00 -2.79 11.34
CA GLN A 195 -13.80 -1.99 11.10
C GLN A 195 -12.88 -1.92 12.32
N GLU A 196 -13.43 -1.88 13.53
CA GLU A 196 -12.64 -1.86 14.77
C GLU A 196 -11.86 -3.17 14.99
N SER A 197 -12.37 -4.31 14.49
CA SER A 197 -11.64 -5.58 14.49
C SER A 197 -10.51 -5.62 13.44
N PHE A 198 -10.56 -4.73 12.45
CA PHE A 198 -9.64 -4.75 11.33
C PHE A 198 -8.30 -4.10 11.69
N THR A 199 -7.33 -4.95 12.03
CA THR A 199 -5.92 -4.58 12.16
C THR A 199 -5.08 -5.22 11.04
N GLY A 200 -3.90 -4.65 10.78
CA GLY A 200 -2.98 -5.16 9.76
C GLY A 200 -2.15 -6.36 10.24
N GLY A 201 -0.98 -6.53 9.63
CA GLY A 201 0.05 -7.45 10.14
C GLY A 201 0.65 -6.97 11.46
N SER A 202 1.18 -7.91 12.24
CA SER A 202 1.88 -7.61 13.50
C SER A 202 3.35 -7.27 13.23
N THR A 203 3.76 -6.06 13.64
CA THR A 203 5.16 -5.60 13.62
C THR A 203 5.58 -5.25 15.03
N GLU A 204 6.49 -6.04 15.62
CA GLU A 204 6.91 -5.93 17.01
C GLU A 204 8.41 -6.20 17.16
N MET A 205 8.98 -5.62 18.21
CA MET A 205 10.37 -5.81 18.60
C MET A 205 10.42 -6.29 20.05
N TYR A 206 11.13 -7.38 20.30
CA TYR A 206 11.18 -8.05 21.60
C TYR A 206 12.58 -7.99 22.21
N LYS A 207 13.61 -8.22 21.39
CA LYS A 207 15.01 -8.15 21.81
C LYS A 207 15.75 -7.18 20.88
N PRO A 208 16.31 -6.08 21.40
CA PRO A 208 16.85 -5.00 20.57
C PRO A 208 18.22 -5.33 19.95
N TYR A 209 18.86 -6.42 20.37
CA TYR A 209 20.18 -6.82 19.88
C TYR A 209 20.32 -8.34 19.88
N GLY A 210 20.95 -8.91 18.84
CA GLY A 210 21.27 -10.33 18.75
C GLY A 210 22.41 -10.66 17.80
N LYS A 211 22.97 -11.87 17.94
CA LYS A 211 24.00 -12.45 17.07
C LYS A 211 23.58 -13.83 16.59
N ASN A 212 24.11 -14.27 15.45
CA ASN A 212 23.86 -15.59 14.87
C ASN A 212 22.35 -15.89 14.75
N LEU A 213 21.62 -14.98 14.11
CA LEU A 213 20.18 -15.07 13.93
C LEU A 213 19.82 -15.61 12.55
N PHE A 214 18.60 -16.09 12.41
CA PHE A 214 18.00 -16.50 11.14
C PHE A 214 16.82 -15.59 10.84
N CYS A 215 16.77 -15.05 9.62
CA CYS A 215 15.65 -14.27 9.12
C CYS A 215 14.81 -15.14 8.18
N TYR A 216 13.55 -15.36 8.53
CA TYR A 216 12.59 -16.07 7.71
C TYR A 216 11.44 -15.16 7.30
N ASP A 217 10.89 -15.39 6.10
CA ASP A 217 9.72 -14.70 5.57
C ASP A 217 8.72 -15.71 4.99
N VAL A 218 7.42 -15.54 5.26
CA VAL A 218 6.40 -16.45 4.72
C VAL A 218 6.16 -16.17 3.24
N ASN A 219 6.29 -17.21 2.41
CA ASN A 219 5.98 -17.11 0.99
C ASN A 219 4.51 -16.78 0.73
N SER A 220 4.24 -15.50 0.47
CA SER A 220 2.90 -14.96 0.16
C SER A 220 1.86 -15.23 1.28
N LEU A 221 2.13 -14.70 2.47
CA LEU A 221 1.32 -14.89 3.68
C LEU A 221 -0.20 -14.66 3.47
N TYR A 222 -0.60 -13.50 2.94
CA TYR A 222 -2.03 -13.23 2.76
C TYR A 222 -2.68 -14.17 1.74
N PRO A 223 -2.09 -14.42 0.55
CA PRO A 223 -2.60 -15.44 -0.36
C PRO A 223 -2.68 -16.85 0.24
N SER A 224 -1.71 -17.29 1.05
CA SER A 224 -1.77 -18.63 1.65
C SER A 224 -2.99 -18.76 2.55
N VAL A 225 -3.24 -17.79 3.45
CA VAL A 225 -4.41 -17.83 4.31
C VAL A 225 -5.72 -17.61 3.55
N MET A 226 -5.71 -16.86 2.44
CA MET A 226 -6.86 -16.74 1.55
C MET A 226 -7.25 -18.09 0.94
N LYS A 227 -6.26 -18.90 0.53
CA LYS A 227 -6.50 -20.19 -0.10
C LYS A 227 -7.04 -21.23 0.88
N ASP A 228 -6.48 -21.28 2.09
CA ASP A 228 -6.67 -22.40 3.02
C ASP A 228 -7.83 -22.24 4.00
N ASN A 229 -8.48 -21.06 4.07
CA ASN A 229 -9.48 -20.74 5.10
C ASN A 229 -10.87 -20.40 4.55
N ILE A 230 -11.84 -20.38 5.46
CA ILE A 230 -13.22 -19.95 5.25
C ILE A 230 -13.42 -18.49 5.67
N PHE A 231 -14.29 -17.77 4.97
CA PHE A 231 -14.50 -16.33 5.12
C PHE A 231 -15.97 -16.01 5.40
N PRO A 232 -16.29 -14.86 6.03
CA PRO A 232 -17.66 -14.43 6.27
C PRO A 232 -18.41 -14.18 4.95
N THR A 233 -19.59 -14.77 4.83
CA THR A 233 -20.43 -14.81 3.62
C THR A 233 -21.92 -14.76 3.94
N GLY A 234 -22.75 -14.53 2.93
CA GLY A 234 -24.21 -14.65 3.04
C GLY A 234 -24.85 -13.58 3.94
N ASN A 235 -25.86 -13.99 4.71
CA ASN A 235 -26.64 -13.08 5.54
C ASN A 235 -25.88 -12.69 6.82
N ILE A 236 -26.10 -11.45 7.25
CA ILE A 236 -25.55 -10.90 8.49
C ILE A 236 -26.67 -10.90 9.54
N ILE A 237 -26.47 -11.61 10.65
CA ILE A 237 -27.42 -11.70 11.75
C ILE A 237 -26.77 -11.11 13.00
N GLN A 238 -27.48 -10.25 13.71
CA GLN A 238 -27.02 -9.75 15.01
C GLN A 238 -27.32 -10.78 16.10
N PHE A 239 -26.41 -10.96 17.04
CA PHE A 239 -26.63 -11.78 18.23
C PHE A 239 -26.23 -11.04 19.51
N ASP A 240 -26.77 -11.49 20.63
CA ASP A 240 -26.46 -11.01 21.98
C ASP A 240 -26.12 -12.21 22.87
N GLY A 241 -25.06 -12.10 23.67
CA GLY A 241 -24.67 -13.11 24.66
C GLY A 241 -23.94 -14.34 24.12
N ASP A 242 -24.48 -15.52 24.49
CA ASP A 242 -23.78 -16.81 24.50
C ASP A 242 -23.50 -17.37 23.09
N ILE A 243 -22.23 -17.30 22.70
CA ILE A 243 -21.74 -17.81 21.41
C ILE A 243 -21.81 -19.34 21.30
N THR A 244 -22.04 -20.09 22.39
CA THR A 244 -22.21 -21.56 22.31
C THR A 244 -23.47 -21.96 21.56
N LEU A 245 -24.42 -21.04 21.43
CA LEU A 245 -25.63 -21.19 20.62
C LEU A 245 -25.37 -21.02 19.11
N LEU A 246 -24.19 -20.50 18.74
CA LEU A 246 -23.80 -20.35 17.33
C LEU A 246 -23.19 -21.65 16.81
N SER A 247 -23.53 -22.03 15.57
CA SER A 247 -22.87 -23.15 14.90
C SER A 247 -21.37 -22.87 14.76
N LYS A 248 -20.54 -23.90 15.01
CA LYS A 248 -19.07 -23.84 14.84
C LYS A 248 -18.63 -23.55 13.41
N GLU A 249 -19.52 -23.74 12.43
CA GLU A 249 -19.28 -23.49 11.01
C GLU A 249 -19.54 -22.02 10.62
N MET A 250 -20.08 -21.22 11.53
CA MET A 250 -20.36 -19.81 11.28
C MET A 250 -19.15 -18.94 11.56
N TYR A 251 -19.06 -17.82 10.84
CA TYR A 251 -18.06 -16.79 11.11
C TYR A 251 -18.71 -15.66 11.89
N TRP A 252 -18.03 -15.13 12.90
CA TRP A 252 -18.60 -14.03 13.67
C TRP A 252 -17.56 -13.00 14.13
N PHE A 253 -18.05 -11.81 14.38
CA PHE A 253 -17.32 -10.70 15.00
C PHE A 253 -18.10 -10.27 16.24
N ALA A 254 -17.41 -10.05 17.35
CA ALA A 254 -18.08 -9.75 18.61
C ALA A 254 -17.37 -8.66 19.40
N ASP A 255 -18.15 -7.92 20.18
CA ASP A 255 -17.65 -7.06 21.24
C ASP A 255 -17.28 -7.91 22.44
N SER A 256 -16.11 -7.66 23.00
CA SER A 256 -15.54 -8.51 24.04
C SER A 256 -14.73 -7.73 25.05
N ASP A 257 -14.75 -8.24 26.29
CA ASP A 257 -13.75 -7.91 27.30
C ASP A 257 -12.76 -9.07 27.36
N VAL A 258 -11.47 -8.72 27.29
CA VAL A 258 -10.37 -9.67 27.22
C VAL A 258 -9.47 -9.45 28.41
N ASN A 259 -9.04 -10.53 29.04
CA ASN A 259 -8.03 -10.52 30.09
C ASN A 259 -6.97 -11.57 29.80
N THR A 260 -5.69 -11.20 29.89
CA THR A 260 -4.62 -12.20 29.81
C THR A 260 -4.62 -13.11 31.04
N LEU A 261 -4.51 -14.43 30.84
CA LEU A 261 -4.44 -15.41 31.95
C LEU A 261 -3.13 -15.32 32.74
N LYS A 262 -2.09 -14.74 32.13
CA LYS A 262 -0.76 -14.50 32.70
C LYS A 262 -0.12 -13.34 31.94
N ASP A 263 0.95 -12.76 32.48
CA ASP A 263 1.74 -11.80 31.73
C ASP A 263 2.41 -12.48 30.53
N LEU A 264 1.90 -12.17 29.34
CA LEU A 264 2.45 -12.71 28.10
C LEU A 264 3.67 -11.88 27.71
N TYR A 265 4.79 -12.55 27.44
CA TYR A 265 5.94 -11.87 26.85
C TYR A 265 5.61 -11.36 25.43
N GLN A 266 4.78 -12.13 24.71
CA GLN A 266 4.35 -11.90 23.33
C GLN A 266 2.81 -11.93 23.22
N PRO A 267 2.08 -10.95 23.78
CA PRO A 267 0.67 -10.78 23.46
C PRO A 267 0.48 -10.61 21.95
N TYR A 268 -0.63 -11.14 21.43
CA TYR A 268 -0.87 -11.22 19.98
C TYR A 268 -2.25 -10.76 19.53
N LEU A 269 -3.20 -10.55 20.45
CA LEU A 269 -4.47 -9.86 20.14
C LEU A 269 -4.20 -8.37 19.99
N GLN A 270 -4.54 -7.81 18.83
CA GLN A 270 -4.20 -6.43 18.47
C GLN A 270 -5.39 -5.48 18.55
N ILE A 271 -5.17 -4.30 19.13
CA ILE A 271 -6.13 -3.19 19.14
C ILE A 271 -5.51 -1.92 18.56
N HIS A 272 -6.36 -1.01 18.08
CA HIS A 272 -5.97 0.36 17.80
C HIS A 272 -6.03 1.17 19.09
N HIS A 273 -4.90 1.66 19.56
CA HIS A 273 -4.76 2.42 20.80
C HIS A 273 -4.15 3.80 20.54
N LYS A 274 -4.70 4.83 21.20
CA LYS A 274 -4.20 6.21 21.09
C LYS A 274 -3.06 6.42 22.07
N THR A 275 -1.83 6.43 21.55
CA THR A 275 -0.63 6.78 22.31
C THR A 275 -0.35 8.29 22.24
N ASN A 276 0.62 8.78 23.02
CA ASN A 276 1.14 10.16 22.90
C ASN A 276 1.65 10.46 21.47
N GLY A 277 2.13 9.44 20.75
CA GLY A 277 2.57 9.54 19.36
C GLY A 277 1.46 9.38 18.31
N GLY A 278 0.19 9.40 18.73
CA GLY A 278 -1.00 9.20 17.90
C GLY A 278 -1.53 7.76 17.93
N MET A 279 -2.42 7.44 17.00
CA MET A 279 -2.99 6.10 16.88
C MET A 279 -1.92 5.07 16.51
N ARG A 280 -1.91 3.94 17.23
CA ARG A 280 -0.98 2.82 17.04
C ARG A 280 -1.75 1.50 17.13
N THR A 281 -1.29 0.49 16.41
CA THR A 281 -1.74 -0.88 16.61
C THR A 281 -0.81 -1.55 17.62
N VAL A 282 -1.34 -1.95 18.77
CA VAL A 282 -0.60 -2.56 19.88
C VAL A 282 -1.22 -3.90 20.26
N ALA A 283 -0.44 -4.77 20.89
CA ALA A 283 -0.93 -5.99 21.52
C ALA A 283 -0.73 -5.88 23.04
N PRO A 284 -1.77 -5.56 23.81
CA PRO A 284 -1.65 -5.30 25.25
C PRO A 284 -1.63 -6.60 26.08
N ASN A 285 -1.14 -6.46 27.33
CA ASN A 285 -1.37 -7.40 28.43
C ASN A 285 -2.45 -6.85 29.38
N GLY A 286 -2.98 -7.72 30.25
CA GLY A 286 -3.98 -7.36 31.25
C GLY A 286 -5.39 -7.31 30.64
N SER A 287 -6.23 -6.45 31.21
CA SER A 287 -7.63 -6.29 30.81
C SER A 287 -7.83 -5.17 29.78
N PHE A 288 -8.56 -5.46 28.71
CA PHE A 288 -8.91 -4.49 27.65
C PHE A 288 -10.15 -4.93 26.88
N SER A 289 -10.85 -3.98 26.25
CA SER A 289 -11.99 -4.29 25.36
C SER A 289 -11.54 -4.32 23.91
N MET A 290 -12.15 -5.19 23.11
CA MET A 290 -11.91 -5.25 21.66
C MET A 290 -13.10 -5.80 20.88
N LYS A 291 -13.19 -5.41 19.61
CA LYS A 291 -13.98 -6.16 18.62
C LYS A 291 -13.13 -7.32 18.12
N ILE A 292 -13.47 -8.53 18.56
CA ILE A 292 -12.72 -9.74 18.24
C ILE A 292 -13.37 -10.50 17.08
N ASN A 293 -12.52 -11.18 16.32
CA ASN A 293 -12.93 -12.12 15.30
C ASN A 293 -12.98 -13.54 15.88
N SER A 294 -14.00 -14.33 15.52
CA SER A 294 -14.16 -15.75 15.87
C SER A 294 -12.87 -16.57 15.81
N VAL A 295 -12.04 -16.38 14.78
CA VAL A 295 -10.81 -17.17 14.62
C VAL A 295 -9.74 -16.77 15.63
N GLU A 296 -9.66 -15.48 15.97
CA GLU A 296 -8.75 -14.98 17.00
C GLU A 296 -9.22 -15.45 18.38
N TYR A 297 -10.54 -15.42 18.62
CA TYR A 297 -11.15 -15.94 19.83
C TYR A 297 -10.72 -17.39 20.08
N PHE A 298 -11.02 -18.31 19.15
CA PHE A 298 -10.69 -19.73 19.35
C PHE A 298 -9.19 -20.00 19.49
N ASN A 299 -8.34 -19.28 18.76
CA ASN A 299 -6.88 -19.43 18.89
C ASN A 299 -6.34 -18.97 20.25
N SER A 300 -7.05 -18.04 20.91
CA SER A 300 -6.55 -17.31 22.09
C SER A 300 -6.98 -17.87 23.45
N LEU A 301 -7.94 -18.79 23.50
CA LEU A 301 -8.50 -19.35 24.74
C LEU A 301 -7.49 -20.00 25.70
N LYS A 302 -6.31 -20.37 25.20
CA LYS A 302 -5.22 -20.94 26.03
C LYS A 302 -4.43 -19.87 26.81
N ASP A 303 -4.47 -18.62 26.37
CA ASP A 303 -3.66 -17.52 26.90
C ASP A 303 -4.53 -16.36 27.43
N TYR A 304 -5.81 -16.33 27.08
CA TYR A 304 -6.74 -15.25 27.38
C TYR A 304 -8.07 -15.80 27.92
N ASP A 305 -8.65 -15.07 28.88
CA ASP A 305 -10.05 -15.15 29.27
C ASP A 305 -10.83 -14.09 28.49
N ILE A 306 -11.94 -14.48 27.86
CA ILE A 306 -12.67 -13.62 26.91
C ILE A 306 -14.17 -13.73 27.14
N LEU A 307 -14.76 -12.61 27.55
CA LEU A 307 -16.21 -12.45 27.72
C LEU A 307 -16.81 -11.81 26.46
N ILE A 308 -17.71 -12.53 25.78
CA ILE A 308 -18.45 -12.03 24.63
C ILE A 308 -19.73 -11.31 25.07
N LYS A 309 -20.00 -10.14 24.48
CA LYS A 309 -21.19 -9.32 24.79
C LYS A 309 -22.27 -9.45 23.72
N ASN A 310 -21.94 -9.06 22.50
CA ASN A 310 -22.85 -9.08 21.35
C ASN A 310 -22.03 -9.03 20.06
N GLY A 311 -22.65 -9.26 18.92
CA GLY A 311 -21.92 -9.23 17.66
C GLY A 311 -22.75 -9.50 16.42
N TYR A 312 -22.05 -9.79 15.33
CA TYR A 312 -22.62 -10.15 14.05
C TYR A 312 -22.09 -11.52 13.62
N VAL A 313 -23.00 -12.41 13.23
CA VAL A 313 -22.72 -13.74 12.70
C VAL A 313 -23.04 -13.78 11.20
N PHE A 314 -22.26 -14.59 10.49
CA PHE A 314 -22.24 -14.77 9.05
C PHE A 314 -22.18 -16.26 8.72
N ASN A 315 -22.72 -16.65 7.57
CA ASN A 315 -22.34 -17.92 6.96
C ASN A 315 -20.86 -17.91 6.63
N SER A 316 -20.24 -19.07 6.42
CA SER A 316 -18.83 -19.11 6.02
C SER A 316 -18.55 -20.14 4.94
N THR A 317 -17.64 -19.81 4.02
CA THR A 317 -17.16 -20.74 2.98
C THR A 317 -15.81 -20.30 2.41
N GLN A 318 -15.17 -21.16 1.63
CA GLN A 318 -13.94 -20.86 0.91
C GLN A 318 -14.26 -20.04 -0.35
N ILE A 319 -13.86 -18.77 -0.37
CA ILE A 319 -14.16 -17.85 -1.48
C ILE A 319 -12.97 -17.55 -2.39
N PHE A 320 -11.73 -17.77 -1.92
CA PHE A 320 -10.52 -17.37 -2.65
C PHE A 320 -9.71 -18.52 -3.23
N LYS A 321 -10.01 -19.77 -2.87
CA LYS A 321 -9.19 -20.95 -3.19
C LYS A 321 -8.80 -21.01 -4.67
N ASN A 322 -9.80 -21.08 -5.55
CA ASN A 322 -9.58 -21.20 -7.00
C ASN A 322 -8.81 -19.98 -7.58
N TYR A 323 -9.09 -18.77 -7.09
CA TYR A 323 -8.40 -17.56 -7.53
C TYR A 323 -6.92 -17.59 -7.15
N VAL A 324 -6.61 -17.94 -5.90
CA VAL A 324 -5.21 -17.99 -5.43
C VAL A 324 -4.46 -19.13 -6.11
N GLU A 325 -5.09 -20.31 -6.25
CA GLU A 325 -4.48 -21.47 -6.91
C GLU A 325 -4.11 -21.16 -8.36
N GLU A 326 -4.97 -20.47 -9.12
CA GLU A 326 -4.65 -20.10 -10.50
C GLU A 326 -3.50 -19.09 -10.57
N MET A 327 -3.55 -18.01 -9.76
CA MET A 327 -2.48 -17.01 -9.75
C MET A 327 -1.15 -17.61 -9.28
N TYR A 328 -1.18 -18.52 -8.31
CA TYR A 328 0.01 -19.22 -7.85
C TYR A 328 0.55 -20.18 -8.92
N SER A 329 -0.33 -20.90 -9.63
CA SER A 329 0.05 -21.79 -10.73
C SER A 329 0.75 -21.03 -11.85
N LEU A 330 0.23 -19.87 -12.25
CA LEU A 330 0.90 -18.98 -13.22
C LEU A 330 2.29 -18.54 -12.72
N ARG A 331 2.47 -18.33 -11.41
CA ARG A 331 3.79 -18.00 -10.87
C ARG A 331 4.77 -19.17 -10.85
N LEU A 332 4.29 -20.40 -10.92
CA LEU A 332 5.14 -21.59 -11.03
C LEU A 332 5.45 -21.93 -12.50
N GLU A 333 4.48 -21.74 -13.39
CA GLU A 333 4.60 -21.95 -14.83
C GLU A 333 5.60 -20.98 -15.48
N TYR A 334 5.50 -19.69 -15.13
CA TYR A 334 6.32 -18.64 -15.74
C TYR A 334 7.52 -18.29 -14.87
N SER A 335 8.68 -18.06 -15.50
CA SER A 335 9.89 -17.64 -14.78
C SER A 335 9.73 -16.30 -14.05
N LYS A 336 10.54 -16.02 -13.02
CA LYS A 336 10.49 -14.72 -12.30
C LYS A 336 10.73 -13.49 -13.19
N LYS A 337 11.39 -13.67 -14.35
CA LYS A 337 11.65 -12.61 -15.34
C LYS A 337 10.48 -12.40 -16.31
N ASP A 338 9.52 -13.31 -16.33
CA ASP A 338 8.39 -13.25 -17.23
C ASP A 338 7.33 -12.24 -16.76
N PRO A 339 6.70 -11.47 -17.66
CA PRO A 339 5.60 -10.56 -17.34
C PRO A 339 4.43 -11.23 -16.62
N MET A 340 4.04 -12.43 -17.04
CA MET A 340 2.89 -13.12 -16.48
C MET A 340 3.12 -13.50 -15.01
N ASN A 341 4.35 -13.89 -14.65
CA ASN A 341 4.72 -14.12 -13.24
C ASN A 341 4.52 -12.84 -12.40
N TYR A 342 4.97 -11.70 -12.92
CA TYR A 342 4.82 -10.41 -12.27
C TYR A 342 3.35 -10.00 -12.13
N ILE A 343 2.55 -10.16 -13.20
CA ILE A 343 1.11 -9.87 -13.21
C ILE A 343 0.38 -10.74 -12.19
N ALA A 344 0.61 -12.06 -12.20
CA ALA A 344 -0.03 -13.00 -11.28
C ALA A 344 0.33 -12.67 -9.82
N LYS A 345 1.59 -12.32 -9.53
CA LYS A 345 2.00 -11.85 -8.19
C LYS A 345 1.26 -10.58 -7.76
N LEU A 346 1.10 -9.62 -8.66
CA LEU A 346 0.38 -8.37 -8.39
C LEU A 346 -1.11 -8.62 -8.11
N LEU A 347 -1.78 -9.40 -8.97
CA LEU A 347 -3.21 -9.73 -8.85
C LEU A 347 -3.49 -10.50 -7.55
N MET A 348 -2.64 -11.50 -7.23
CA MET A 348 -2.76 -12.33 -6.05
C MET A 348 -2.69 -11.50 -4.74
N ASN A 349 -1.75 -10.56 -4.67
CA ASN A 349 -1.53 -9.74 -3.47
C ASN A 349 -2.47 -8.53 -3.35
N SER A 350 -3.10 -8.08 -4.45
CA SER A 350 -3.88 -6.84 -4.47
C SER A 350 -5.37 -7.05 -4.18
N LEU A 351 -5.87 -8.28 -4.18
CA LEU A 351 -7.31 -8.57 -4.10
C LEU A 351 -7.89 -8.24 -2.71
N TYR A 352 -7.33 -8.79 -1.63
CA TYR A 352 -7.96 -8.72 -0.31
C TYR A 352 -8.17 -7.28 0.19
N GLY A 353 -7.24 -6.37 -0.14
CA GLY A 353 -7.31 -4.96 0.25
C GLY A 353 -8.51 -4.21 -0.36
N ARG A 354 -9.10 -4.73 -1.43
CA ARG A 354 -10.32 -4.17 -2.03
C ARG A 354 -11.51 -4.24 -1.07
N PHE A 355 -11.61 -5.31 -0.28
CA PHE A 355 -12.72 -5.55 0.62
C PHE A 355 -12.70 -4.66 1.88
N ALA A 356 -11.58 -3.99 2.19
CA ALA A 356 -11.45 -3.02 3.28
C ALA A 356 -11.33 -1.57 2.78
N MET A 357 -11.81 -1.29 1.57
CA MET A 357 -11.80 0.08 1.08
C MET A 357 -12.59 0.98 1.99
N LYS A 358 -11.91 1.97 2.58
CA LYS A 358 -12.58 3.05 3.28
C LYS A 358 -13.58 3.72 2.32
N PRO A 359 -14.81 4.00 2.80
CA PRO A 359 -15.70 4.98 2.21
C PRO A 359 -14.94 6.23 1.78
N VAL A 360 -15.09 6.63 0.51
CA VAL A 360 -14.56 7.90 0.01
C VAL A 360 -15.75 8.77 -0.32
N ASN A 361 -15.94 9.82 0.47
CA ASN A 361 -17.03 10.78 0.29
C ASN A 361 -16.52 12.13 -0.26
N ASN A 362 -15.19 12.27 -0.40
CA ASN A 362 -14.55 13.42 -0.99
C ASN A 362 -14.91 13.53 -2.47
N GLN A 363 -15.34 14.72 -2.85
CA GLN A 363 -15.54 15.17 -4.22
C GLN A 363 -14.54 16.26 -4.55
N TYR A 364 -14.26 16.40 -5.83
CA TYR A 364 -13.22 17.27 -6.34
C TYR A 364 -13.76 18.09 -7.50
N ALA A 365 -13.67 19.42 -7.37
CA ALA A 365 -14.14 20.33 -8.41
C ALA A 365 -13.16 21.48 -8.63
N PHE A 366 -13.11 21.96 -9.87
CA PHE A 366 -12.56 23.26 -10.19
C PHE A 366 -13.70 24.28 -10.24
N CYS A 367 -13.55 25.39 -9.53
CA CYS A 367 -14.60 26.41 -9.43
C CYS A 367 -14.03 27.83 -9.35
N ASN A 368 -14.86 28.85 -9.57
CA ASN A 368 -14.55 30.23 -9.20
C ASN A 368 -15.00 30.54 -7.76
N TRP A 369 -14.76 31.75 -7.25
CA TRP A 369 -15.15 32.12 -5.88
C TRP A 369 -16.66 32.11 -5.64
N GLY A 370 -17.47 32.56 -6.60
CA GLY A 370 -18.93 32.52 -6.45
C GLY A 370 -19.47 31.08 -6.38
N GLU A 371 -18.92 30.18 -7.19
CA GLU A 371 -19.20 28.74 -7.13
C GLU A 371 -18.68 28.12 -5.83
N PHE A 372 -17.51 28.54 -5.35
CA PHE A 372 -16.94 28.10 -4.06
C PHE A 372 -17.88 28.44 -2.90
N MET A 373 -18.38 29.68 -2.84
CA MET A 373 -19.31 30.09 -1.77
C MET A 373 -20.56 29.21 -1.76
N LYS A 374 -21.16 28.96 -2.94
CA LYS A 374 -22.30 28.05 -3.08
C LYS A 374 -21.99 26.61 -2.65
N LEU A 375 -20.79 26.12 -2.95
CA LEU A 375 -20.34 24.80 -2.47
C LEU A 375 -20.21 24.79 -0.95
N SER A 376 -19.64 25.84 -0.35
CA SER A 376 -19.42 25.94 1.09
C SER A 376 -20.70 26.09 1.91
N GLU A 377 -21.76 26.63 1.32
CA GLU A 377 -23.10 26.69 1.94
C GLU A 377 -23.75 25.30 2.03
N LYS A 378 -23.42 24.40 1.11
CA LYS A 378 -24.07 23.09 0.98
C LYS A 378 -23.23 21.91 1.48
N TYR A 379 -21.91 22.03 1.41
CA TYR A 379 -20.98 20.93 1.62
C TYR A 379 -19.85 21.32 2.58
N LEU A 380 -19.31 20.31 3.27
CA LEU A 380 -18.13 20.52 4.11
C LEU A 380 -16.89 20.68 3.23
N ILE A 381 -16.26 21.85 3.24
CA ILE A 381 -14.99 22.07 2.57
C ILE A 381 -13.86 21.47 3.40
N ASN A 382 -13.17 20.47 2.85
CA ASN A 382 -12.05 19.83 3.52
C ASN A 382 -10.74 20.60 3.30
N ASP A 383 -10.53 21.05 2.05
CA ASP A 383 -9.33 21.79 1.64
C ASP A 383 -9.59 22.52 0.30
N TYR A 384 -8.79 23.52 -0.03
CA TYR A 384 -8.79 24.13 -1.36
C TYR A 384 -7.42 24.68 -1.77
N ILE A 385 -7.18 24.71 -3.08
CA ILE A 385 -5.98 25.28 -3.68
C ILE A 385 -6.42 26.38 -4.64
N GLN A 386 -5.97 27.61 -4.40
CA GLN A 386 -6.18 28.72 -5.33
C GLN A 386 -5.08 28.72 -6.41
N PHE A 387 -5.48 28.64 -7.69
CA PHE A 387 -4.57 28.69 -8.84
C PHE A 387 -4.40 30.11 -9.38
N ASN A 388 -5.48 30.88 -9.41
CA ASN A 388 -5.51 32.29 -9.80
C ASN A 388 -6.74 32.97 -9.15
N PRO A 389 -6.93 34.31 -9.29
CA PRO A 389 -8.05 35.01 -8.65
C PRO A 389 -9.44 34.43 -8.95
N ASN A 390 -9.61 33.75 -10.08
CA ASN A 390 -10.91 33.24 -10.54
C ASN A 390 -10.99 31.71 -10.60
N SER A 391 -10.02 30.98 -10.04
CA SER A 391 -10.01 29.52 -10.09
C SER A 391 -9.41 28.88 -8.85
N LEU A 392 -10.20 28.01 -8.26
CA LEU A 392 -9.90 27.16 -7.12
C LEU A 392 -10.06 25.69 -7.52
N PHE A 393 -9.27 24.83 -6.90
CA PHE A 393 -9.51 23.40 -6.85
C PHE A 393 -9.93 23.04 -5.43
N VAL A 394 -11.10 22.44 -5.27
CA VAL A 394 -11.75 22.25 -3.98
C VAL A 394 -11.94 20.77 -3.69
N ASP A 395 -11.58 20.36 -2.49
CA ASP A 395 -11.92 19.07 -1.88
C ASP A 395 -13.09 19.30 -0.92
N TYR A 396 -14.24 18.69 -1.18
CA TYR A 396 -15.43 18.86 -0.37
C TYR A 396 -16.16 17.53 -0.14
N THR A 397 -16.85 17.41 0.98
CA THR A 397 -17.62 16.21 1.35
C THR A 397 -19.11 16.54 1.39
N ASP A 398 -19.91 15.66 0.78
CA ASP A 398 -21.36 15.69 0.91
C ASP A 398 -21.79 14.90 2.15
N SER A 399 -22.06 15.60 3.24
CA SER A 399 -22.48 15.01 4.51
C SER A 399 -23.79 14.21 4.38
N SER A 400 -24.66 14.54 3.41
CA SER A 400 -25.89 13.78 3.15
C SER A 400 -25.64 12.41 2.52
N GLN A 401 -24.42 12.17 2.01
CA GLN A 401 -24.03 10.90 1.39
C GLN A 401 -23.13 10.04 2.27
N LEU A 402 -22.89 10.45 3.54
CA LEU A 402 -22.11 9.68 4.51
C LEU A 402 -22.68 8.27 4.73
N GLU A 403 -23.98 8.05 4.49
CA GLU A 403 -24.66 6.77 4.72
C GLU A 403 -24.94 5.95 3.44
N LYS A 404 -24.57 6.42 2.24
CA LYS A 404 -24.89 5.66 1.00
C LYS A 404 -24.14 4.33 0.95
N ASP A 405 -24.83 3.33 0.38
CA ASP A 405 -24.38 1.93 0.25
C ASP A 405 -22.95 1.78 -0.29
N HIS A 406 -22.00 1.66 0.64
CA HIS A 406 -20.63 1.31 0.30
C HIS A 406 -20.59 -0.16 -0.09
N LYS A 407 -20.34 -0.46 -1.36
CA LYS A 407 -20.22 -1.86 -1.82
C LYS A 407 -18.89 -2.48 -1.38
N VAL A 408 -18.74 -2.69 -0.07
CA VAL A 408 -17.53 -3.12 0.63
C VAL A 408 -17.90 -4.24 1.61
N SER A 409 -16.97 -5.17 1.85
CA SER A 409 -17.14 -6.31 2.75
C SER A 409 -15.97 -6.40 3.71
N ILE A 410 -15.92 -5.49 4.69
CA ILE A 410 -14.73 -5.34 5.55
C ILE A 410 -14.44 -6.58 6.39
N GLY A 411 -15.47 -7.38 6.70
CA GLY A 411 -15.32 -8.67 7.38
C GLY A 411 -14.36 -9.61 6.67
N ILE A 412 -14.37 -9.63 5.33
CA ILE A 412 -13.46 -10.49 4.55
C ILE A 412 -12.00 -10.07 4.73
N SER A 413 -11.69 -8.78 4.59
CA SER A 413 -10.30 -8.31 4.82
C SER A 413 -9.87 -8.47 6.27
N SER A 414 -10.79 -8.27 7.23
CA SER A 414 -10.54 -8.50 8.65
C SER A 414 -10.21 -9.96 8.93
N ALA A 415 -10.95 -10.89 8.33
CA ALA A 415 -10.67 -12.31 8.39
C ALA A 415 -9.30 -12.66 7.79
N VAL A 416 -8.96 -12.14 6.60
CA VAL A 416 -7.65 -12.39 5.96
C VAL A 416 -6.50 -11.97 6.87
N THR A 417 -6.56 -10.78 7.49
CA THR A 417 -5.48 -10.33 8.37
C THR A 417 -5.47 -11.07 9.71
N ALA A 418 -6.63 -11.45 10.25
CA ALA A 418 -6.74 -12.27 11.45
C ALA A 418 -6.10 -13.66 11.26
N TYR A 419 -6.43 -14.37 10.18
CA TYR A 419 -5.80 -15.66 9.86
C TYR A 419 -4.28 -15.53 9.68
N ALA A 420 -3.83 -14.47 9.01
CA ALA A 420 -2.40 -14.20 8.86
C ALA A 420 -1.71 -13.99 10.22
N ARG A 421 -2.34 -13.26 11.16
CA ARG A 421 -1.81 -13.09 12.52
C ARG A 421 -1.79 -14.40 13.31
N ILE A 422 -2.83 -15.22 13.19
CA ILE A 422 -2.91 -16.54 13.85
C ILE A 422 -1.82 -17.47 13.34
N LEU A 423 -1.66 -17.57 12.01
CA LEU A 423 -0.58 -18.35 11.44
C LEU A 423 0.77 -17.90 11.99
N MET A 424 1.01 -16.59 12.01
CA MET A 424 2.26 -16.04 12.55
C MET A 424 2.40 -16.21 14.07
N SER A 425 1.32 -16.20 14.85
CA SER A 425 1.38 -16.34 16.32
C SER A 425 1.88 -17.71 16.74
N ASN A 426 1.56 -18.76 15.97
CA ASN A 426 2.08 -20.11 16.17
C ASN A 426 3.62 -20.16 16.12
N PHE A 427 4.23 -19.29 15.32
CA PHE A 427 5.69 -19.17 15.26
C PHE A 427 6.23 -18.15 16.25
N LYS A 428 5.53 -17.04 16.48
CA LYS A 428 6.01 -15.98 17.38
C LYS A 428 6.09 -16.45 18.83
N ASN A 429 5.13 -17.27 19.26
CA ASN A 429 4.99 -17.73 20.64
C ASN A 429 5.59 -19.13 20.85
N ASN A 430 6.41 -19.62 19.91
CA ASN A 430 7.00 -20.93 20.01
C ASN A 430 8.18 -20.90 21.00
N PRO A 431 8.14 -21.69 22.10
CA PRO A 431 9.18 -21.67 23.12
C PRO A 431 10.50 -22.31 22.67
N LYS A 432 10.53 -23.00 21.51
CA LYS A 432 11.75 -23.67 21.02
C LYS A 432 12.86 -22.68 20.67
N TYR A 433 12.52 -21.43 20.37
CA TYR A 433 13.47 -20.38 19.97
C TYR A 433 13.09 -19.01 20.53
N SER A 434 14.06 -18.10 20.57
CA SER A 434 13.84 -16.71 20.94
C SER A 434 13.47 -15.89 19.71
N LEU A 435 12.34 -15.19 19.78
CA LEU A 435 12.00 -14.16 18.81
C LEU A 435 12.65 -12.82 19.18
N TYR A 436 13.31 -12.18 18.22
CA TYR A 436 13.93 -10.86 18.38
C TYR A 436 13.05 -9.76 17.79
N TYR A 437 12.57 -9.99 16.58
CA TYR A 437 11.80 -9.02 15.80
C TYR A 437 10.86 -9.71 14.83
N THR A 438 9.77 -9.04 14.48
CA THR A 438 8.85 -9.47 13.43
C THR A 438 8.26 -8.27 12.69
N ASP A 439 8.07 -8.41 11.37
CA ASP A 439 7.29 -7.48 10.57
C ASP A 439 6.37 -8.23 9.63
N THR A 440 5.08 -8.28 10.00
CA THR A 440 3.99 -8.95 9.27
C THR A 440 4.20 -10.44 9.08
N ASP A 441 4.96 -10.82 8.06
CA ASP A 441 5.27 -12.16 7.55
C ASP A 441 6.69 -12.64 7.88
N SER A 442 7.52 -11.76 8.45
CA SER A 442 8.91 -12.08 8.80
C SER A 442 9.12 -12.35 10.29
N ILE A 443 10.08 -13.23 10.61
CA ILE A 443 10.58 -13.48 11.97
C ILE A 443 12.12 -13.52 12.00
N PHE A 444 12.68 -12.99 13.08
CA PHE A 444 14.12 -13.01 13.38
C PHE A 444 14.33 -13.82 14.64
N VAL A 445 14.99 -14.97 14.53
CA VAL A 445 15.09 -15.98 15.59
C VAL A 445 16.52 -16.47 15.80
N ASP A 446 16.84 -16.99 16.99
CA ASP A 446 18.18 -17.50 17.36
C ASP A 446 18.44 -18.96 16.93
N LYS A 447 17.41 -19.68 16.45
CA LYS A 447 17.54 -21.06 15.99
C LYS A 447 16.85 -21.26 14.66
N LYS A 448 17.31 -22.27 13.91
CA LYS A 448 16.66 -22.68 12.66
C LYS A 448 15.26 -23.20 12.94
N LEU A 449 14.36 -22.93 12.00
CA LEU A 449 13.04 -23.57 11.96
C LEU A 449 13.19 -25.03 11.53
N GLU A 450 12.19 -25.85 11.84
CA GLU A 450 12.14 -27.23 11.38
C GLU A 450 12.05 -27.28 9.85
N ASP A 451 12.81 -28.16 9.21
CA ASP A 451 12.95 -28.22 7.74
C ASP A 451 11.59 -28.39 7.03
N ALA A 452 10.63 -29.07 7.65
CA ALA A 452 9.28 -29.24 7.09
C ALA A 452 8.51 -27.91 6.92
N LEU A 453 8.85 -26.89 7.70
CA LEU A 453 8.25 -25.56 7.66
C LEU A 453 8.92 -24.64 6.63
N VAL A 454 10.10 -25.02 6.14
CA VAL A 454 10.95 -24.20 5.28
C VAL A 454 10.91 -24.73 3.85
N GLY A 455 10.70 -23.85 2.87
CA GLY A 455 10.69 -24.21 1.46
C GLY A 455 10.08 -23.13 0.58
N ASP A 456 9.96 -23.41 -0.72
CA ASP A 456 9.47 -22.45 -1.72
C ASP A 456 7.94 -22.49 -1.94
N LYS A 457 7.23 -23.39 -1.25
CA LYS A 457 5.79 -23.54 -1.42
C LYS A 457 5.03 -22.39 -0.76
N LEU A 458 3.84 -22.11 -1.29
CA LEU A 458 2.91 -21.13 -0.74
C LEU A 458 2.66 -21.40 0.76
N GLY A 459 2.87 -20.39 1.59
CA GLY A 459 2.68 -20.48 3.05
C GLY A 459 3.84 -21.08 3.84
N GLN A 460 4.86 -21.64 3.19
CA GLN A 460 6.11 -22.04 3.88
C GLN A 460 7.00 -20.83 4.15
N PHE A 461 7.89 -20.96 5.14
CA PHE A 461 8.95 -19.98 5.37
C PHE A 461 10.07 -20.14 4.35
N LYS A 462 10.55 -19.00 3.85
CA LYS A 462 11.79 -18.89 3.11
C LYS A 462 12.87 -18.34 4.03
N LEU A 463 14.01 -19.01 4.11
CA LEU A 463 15.20 -18.45 4.75
C LEU A 463 15.72 -17.31 3.87
N GLU A 464 15.59 -16.06 4.35
CA GLU A 464 16.04 -14.88 3.62
C GLU A 464 17.54 -14.65 3.78
N CYS A 465 18.05 -14.80 5.01
CA CYS A 465 19.49 -14.71 5.29
C CYS A 465 19.86 -15.27 6.67
N ASN A 466 21.14 -15.67 6.79
CA ASN A 466 21.81 -15.87 8.07
C ASN A 466 22.44 -14.55 8.52
N ILE A 467 22.24 -14.19 9.77
CA ILE A 467 22.61 -12.89 10.34
C ILE A 467 23.70 -13.09 11.38
N GLN A 468 24.84 -12.46 11.16
CA GLN A 468 25.94 -12.42 12.12
C GLN A 468 25.58 -11.57 13.34
N GLU A 469 25.05 -10.37 13.11
CA GLU A 469 24.74 -9.39 14.15
C GLU A 469 23.58 -8.48 13.71
N ALA A 470 22.64 -8.20 14.61
CA ALA A 470 21.48 -7.34 14.35
C ALA A 470 21.18 -6.38 15.50
N VAL A 471 20.65 -5.21 15.13
CA VAL A 471 20.13 -4.17 16.00
C VAL A 471 18.71 -3.84 15.58
N PHE A 472 17.79 -3.85 16.53
CA PHE A 472 16.40 -3.47 16.36
C PHE A 472 16.09 -2.32 17.34
N LEU A 473 15.63 -1.18 16.82
CA LEU A 473 15.38 0.03 17.62
C LEU A 473 13.89 0.36 17.74
N ALA A 474 13.10 -0.02 16.74
CA ALA A 474 11.65 0.16 16.70
C ALA A 474 11.04 -0.66 15.54
N PRO A 475 9.70 -0.79 15.48
CA PRO A 475 9.02 -1.26 14.28
C PRO A 475 9.50 -0.55 13.01
N LYS A 476 10.08 -1.32 12.08
CA LYS A 476 10.66 -0.88 10.80
C LYS A 476 11.89 0.03 10.94
N ILE A 477 12.61 -0.09 12.06
CA ILE A 477 13.88 0.56 12.33
C ILE A 477 14.87 -0.49 12.85
N TYR A 478 15.69 -1.02 11.96
CA TYR A 478 16.66 -2.07 12.26
C TYR A 478 17.83 -2.07 11.29
N ALA A 479 18.94 -2.67 11.70
CA ALA A 479 20.09 -2.93 10.86
C ALA A 479 20.71 -4.28 11.20
N TYR A 480 21.28 -4.97 10.21
CA TYR A 480 21.98 -6.23 10.43
C TYR A 480 23.10 -6.46 9.42
N LYS A 481 24.09 -7.25 9.84
CA LYS A 481 25.14 -7.81 9.00
C LYS A 481 24.85 -9.29 8.76
N THR A 482 24.86 -9.71 7.51
CA THR A 482 24.73 -11.13 7.13
C THR A 482 26.08 -11.83 7.25
N GLU A 483 26.07 -13.16 7.30
CA GLU A 483 27.31 -13.97 7.27
C GLU A 483 28.13 -13.71 5.99
N ASP A 484 27.47 -13.43 4.87
CA ASP A 484 28.09 -13.06 3.60
C ASP A 484 28.55 -11.58 3.54
N SER A 485 28.74 -10.94 4.69
CA SER A 485 29.20 -9.55 4.84
C SER A 485 28.31 -8.47 4.19
N HIS A 486 27.08 -8.79 3.79
CA HIS A 486 26.11 -7.78 3.35
C HIS A 486 25.54 -7.03 4.54
N PHE A 487 25.47 -5.70 4.42
CA PHE A 487 24.86 -4.81 5.39
C PHE A 487 23.47 -4.38 4.93
N ILE A 488 22.46 -4.56 5.78
CA ILE A 488 21.10 -4.10 5.56
C ILE A 488 20.75 -3.11 6.65
N CYS A 489 20.27 -1.93 6.26
CA CYS A 489 19.69 -0.94 7.19
C CYS A 489 18.34 -0.47 6.69
N LYS A 490 17.34 -0.48 7.57
CA LYS A 490 15.97 -0.03 7.31
C LYS A 490 15.59 0.99 8.38
N VAL A 491 15.19 2.19 7.95
CA VAL A 491 14.72 3.25 8.84
C VAL A 491 13.42 3.83 8.30
N LYS A 492 12.31 3.57 8.98
CA LYS A 492 10.99 4.07 8.59
C LYS A 492 10.97 5.60 8.48
N GLY A 493 10.68 6.10 7.27
CA GLY A 493 10.57 7.54 7.01
C GLY A 493 11.91 8.22 6.68
N TYR A 494 12.97 7.45 6.47
CA TYR A 494 14.27 7.90 5.99
C TYR A 494 14.69 7.05 4.78
N LYS A 495 14.87 7.67 3.60
CA LYS A 495 15.11 6.94 2.36
C LYS A 495 16.54 6.41 2.24
N ASP A 496 17.51 7.17 2.73
CA ASP A 496 18.93 6.90 2.53
C ASP A 496 19.50 6.06 3.67
N SER A 497 18.73 5.10 4.20
CA SER A 497 19.11 4.32 5.38
C SER A 497 20.40 3.53 5.20
N SER A 498 20.80 3.23 3.96
CA SER A 498 22.08 2.58 3.66
C SER A 498 23.31 3.44 3.96
N SER A 499 23.17 4.76 4.15
CA SER A 499 24.29 5.63 4.56
C SER A 499 24.60 5.54 6.05
N ILE A 500 23.69 5.00 6.85
CA ILE A 500 23.86 4.88 8.30
C ILE A 500 24.69 3.64 8.58
N SER A 501 25.84 3.78 9.25
CA SER A 501 26.68 2.64 9.61
C SER A 501 26.01 1.73 10.64
N PHE A 502 26.41 0.46 10.67
CA PHE A 502 25.95 -0.47 11.70
C PHE A 502 26.32 -0.01 13.10
N ASP A 503 27.51 0.60 13.27
CA ASP A 503 27.99 1.08 14.57
C ASP A 503 27.14 2.26 15.07
N ASN A 504 26.75 3.17 14.18
CA ASN A 504 25.80 4.23 14.53
C ASN A 504 24.46 3.66 15.01
N MET A 505 23.96 2.61 14.35
CA MET A 505 22.73 1.93 14.78
C MET A 505 22.91 1.25 16.14
N LYS A 506 24.08 0.67 16.40
CA LYS A 506 24.41 0.00 17.67
C LYS A 506 24.57 0.98 18.82
N GLU A 507 25.18 2.15 18.58
CA GLU A 507 25.26 3.24 19.56
C GLU A 507 23.87 3.70 20.02
N LEU A 508 22.88 3.66 19.12
CA LEU A 508 21.49 3.95 19.46
C LEU A 508 20.84 2.95 20.44
N LEU A 509 21.53 1.87 20.84
CA LEU A 509 21.06 0.99 21.92
C LEU A 509 21.28 1.60 23.31
N LYS A 510 22.19 2.55 23.46
CA LYS A 510 22.44 3.23 24.75
C LYS A 510 21.24 4.09 25.15
N LYS A 511 21.06 4.30 26.46
CA LYS A 511 19.95 5.15 26.94
C LYS A 511 20.16 6.59 26.44
N ASP A 512 19.08 7.25 26.04
CA ASP A 512 19.06 8.66 25.61
C ASP A 512 19.93 9.04 24.39
N SER A 513 20.49 8.05 23.69
CA SER A 513 21.23 8.25 22.44
C SER A 513 20.31 8.64 21.28
N GLU A 514 20.75 9.60 20.48
CA GLU A 514 20.08 10.04 19.25
C GLU A 514 21.07 10.26 18.12
N LEU A 515 20.59 10.12 16.88
CA LEU A 515 21.35 10.40 15.66
C LEU A 515 20.57 11.38 14.80
N LEU A 516 21.12 12.58 14.62
CA LEU A 516 20.57 13.60 13.75
C LEU A 516 21.01 13.32 12.31
N LEU A 517 20.04 13.06 11.44
CA LEU A 517 20.26 12.79 10.03
C LEU A 517 19.64 13.90 9.19
N ASN A 518 20.35 14.33 8.14
CA ASN A 518 19.77 15.23 7.14
C ASN A 518 18.89 14.42 6.20
N ARG A 519 17.67 14.90 5.95
CA ARG A 519 16.78 14.39 4.90
C ARG A 519 16.25 15.52 4.03
N VAL A 520 16.15 15.26 2.74
CA VAL A 520 15.49 16.16 1.79
C VAL A 520 14.03 15.74 1.62
N LYS A 521 13.08 16.62 1.94
CA LYS A 521 11.66 16.44 1.64
C LYS A 521 11.24 17.26 0.44
N TRP A 522 10.39 16.65 -0.38
CA TRP A 522 9.86 17.24 -1.59
C TRP A 522 8.43 17.71 -1.33
N PHE A 523 8.20 19.01 -1.49
CA PHE A 523 6.90 19.65 -1.34
C PHE A 523 6.39 20.06 -2.71
N ARG A 524 5.12 19.75 -3.00
CA ARG A 524 4.51 20.00 -4.30
C ARG A 524 3.60 21.20 -4.19
N ASN A 525 3.92 22.26 -4.93
CA ASN A 525 3.08 23.43 -5.05
C ASN A 525 2.33 23.38 -6.39
N PHE A 526 1.05 22.96 -6.32
CA PHE A 526 0.21 22.79 -7.50
C PHE A 526 -0.09 24.12 -8.21
N SER A 527 -0.33 25.21 -7.47
CA SER A 527 -0.68 26.50 -8.07
C SER A 527 0.48 27.13 -8.84
N LYS A 528 1.70 26.99 -8.32
CA LYS A 528 2.92 27.48 -8.99
C LYS A 528 3.48 26.51 -10.03
N ALA A 529 2.97 25.27 -10.09
CA ALA A 529 3.57 24.15 -10.81
C ALA A 529 5.06 23.96 -10.46
N HIS A 530 5.37 23.97 -9.17
CA HIS A 530 6.74 23.96 -8.67
C HIS A 530 6.92 22.89 -7.59
N ILE A 531 8.10 22.28 -7.55
CA ILE A 531 8.51 21.35 -6.51
C ILE A 531 9.61 22.01 -5.69
N GLU A 532 9.35 22.19 -4.40
CA GLU A 532 10.31 22.74 -3.45
C GLU A 532 10.98 21.60 -2.68
N LYS A 533 12.32 21.58 -2.66
CA LYS A 533 13.10 20.68 -1.81
C LYS A 533 13.44 21.42 -0.52
N LYS A 534 13.10 20.85 0.64
CA LYS A 534 13.51 21.39 1.95
C LYS A 534 14.35 20.36 2.69
N GLU A 535 15.49 20.81 3.16
CA GLU A 535 16.27 20.06 4.14
C GLU A 535 15.53 20.08 5.48
N GLN A 536 15.45 18.92 6.11
CA GLN A 536 14.90 18.76 7.44
C GLN A 536 15.79 17.79 8.21
N LEU A 537 15.94 18.07 9.50
CA LEU A 537 16.52 17.10 10.42
C LEU A 537 15.54 15.93 10.61
N TYR A 538 16.10 14.73 10.64
CA TYR A 538 15.46 13.50 11.07
C TYR A 538 16.18 13.04 12.33
N ASN A 539 15.50 13.16 13.47
CA ASN A 539 16.01 12.61 14.72
C ASN A 539 15.70 11.10 14.76
N LEU A 540 16.73 10.29 14.55
CA LEU A 540 16.68 8.85 14.68
C LEU A 540 16.98 8.47 16.14
N ARG A 541 15.98 7.89 16.80
CA ARG A 541 16.06 7.39 18.17
C ARG A 541 15.16 6.18 18.34
N LYS A 542 15.37 5.44 19.43
CA LYS A 542 14.44 4.38 19.86
C LYS A 542 13.06 4.98 20.15
N THR A 543 12.02 4.20 19.92
CA THR A 543 10.65 4.63 20.21
C THR A 543 9.94 3.67 21.13
N GLU A 544 9.48 4.16 22.28
CA GLU A 544 8.79 3.38 23.31
C GLU A 544 7.26 3.37 23.10
N ASN A 545 6.81 3.57 21.86
CA ASN A 545 5.38 3.72 21.55
C ASN A 545 4.57 2.41 21.71
N LYS A 546 5.23 1.27 21.92
CA LYS A 546 4.60 -0.06 21.97
C LYS A 546 5.05 -0.90 23.16
N ARG A 547 6.31 -0.76 23.56
CA ARG A 547 6.97 -1.54 24.61
C ARG A 547 8.00 -0.65 25.30
N ASP A 548 8.16 -0.86 26.59
CA ASP A 548 9.15 -0.18 27.41
C ASP A 548 10.52 -0.87 27.29
N PHE A 549 11.60 -0.09 27.24
CA PHE A 549 12.95 -0.62 27.22
C PHE A 549 13.48 -0.79 28.64
N ILE A 550 13.99 -2.00 28.93
CA ILE A 550 14.69 -2.28 30.18
C ILE A 550 16.19 -2.18 29.90
N TYR A 551 16.82 -1.17 30.50
CA TYR A 551 18.27 -0.96 30.43
C TYR A 551 18.94 -1.77 31.53
N LYS A 552 20.01 -2.50 31.18
CA LYS A 552 20.83 -3.27 32.11
C LYS A 552 22.24 -2.72 32.16
#